data_AF-X1NS91-F1
#
_entry.id   AF-X1NS91-F1
#
_cell.length_a   1.000
_cell.length_b   1.000
_cell.length_c   1.000
_cell.angle_alpha   90.00
_cell.angle_beta   90.00
_cell.angle_gamma   90.00
#
_symmetry.space_group_name_H-M   'P 1'
#
loop_
_entity.id
_entity.type
_entity.pdbx_description
1 polymer ?
#
loop_
_entity_poly.entity_id
_entity_poly.type
_entity_poly.pdbx_seq_one_letter_code
_entity_poly.pdbx_strand_id
1 'polypeptide(L)'
;PERGRWYCMEMMIKANDAGHDNGEIAAWIDGELYMHLTDFNWRTTNELKIKRISLGIYIHNNPKDNICWFDDVALSTGYIGP
;
A
#
# COMPACT_ATOMS: atom_id res chain seq x y z
N PRO A 1 4.67 1.84 16.46
CA PRO A 1 5.94 1.27 15.96
C PRO A 1 7.10 1.80 16.80
N GLU A 2 8.13 0.98 16.99
CA GLU A 2 9.36 1.36 17.67
C GLU A 2 10.16 2.32 16.79
N ARG A 3 10.78 3.36 17.39
CA ARG A 3 11.63 4.30 16.64
C ARG A 3 13.00 3.67 16.39
N GLY A 4 13.57 3.91 15.21
CA GLY A 4 14.91 3.44 14.83
C GLY A 4 14.95 1.99 14.33
N ARG A 5 13.81 1.32 14.27
CA ARG A 5 13.65 -0.02 13.66
C ARG A 5 13.15 0.13 12.22
N TRP A 6 13.72 -0.65 11.31
CA TRP A 6 13.18 -0.83 9.96
C TRP A 6 11.99 -1.80 9.98
N TYR A 7 10.98 -1.48 9.19
CA TYR A 7 9.80 -2.31 8.97
C TYR A 7 9.70 -2.56 7.48
N CYS A 8 9.59 -3.82 7.07
CA CYS A 8 9.24 -4.14 5.69
C CYS A 8 7.73 -3.95 5.53
N MET A 9 7.32 -3.03 4.66
CA MET A 9 5.91 -2.79 4.35
C MET A 9 5.61 -3.24 2.94
N GLU A 10 4.66 -4.16 2.79
CA GLU A 10 4.18 -4.61 1.50
C GLU A 10 2.70 -4.26 1.36
N MET A 11 2.31 -3.84 0.16
CA MET A 11 0.91 -3.58 -0.19
C MET A 11 0.59 -4.17 -1.55
N MET A 12 -0.53 -4.88 -1.62
CA MET A 12 -1.14 -5.36 -2.86
C MET A 12 -2.46 -4.62 -3.04
N ILE A 13 -2.66 -4.08 -4.25
CA ILE A 13 -3.95 -3.54 -4.69
C ILE A 13 -4.35 -4.25 -5.97
N LYS A 14 -5.55 -4.82 -5.96
CA LYS A 14 -6.21 -5.37 -7.14
C LYS A 14 -7.47 -4.55 -7.40
N ALA A 15 -7.48 -3.84 -8.52
CA ALA A 15 -8.70 -3.14 -8.96
C ALA A 15 -9.77 -4.16 -9.36
N ASN A 16 -11.03 -3.80 -9.12
CA ASN A 16 -12.18 -4.62 -9.52
C ASN A 16 -12.41 -4.59 -11.03
N ASP A 17 -13.19 -5.54 -11.53
CA ASP A 17 -13.79 -5.47 -12.86
C ASP A 17 -14.96 -4.48 -12.84
N ALA A 18 -15.10 -3.68 -13.91
CA ALA A 18 -16.20 -2.73 -14.03
C ALA A 18 -17.57 -3.43 -13.88
N GLY A 19 -18.40 -2.93 -12.97
CA GLY A 19 -19.71 -3.53 -12.65
C GLY A 19 -19.68 -4.64 -11.59
N HIS A 20 -18.50 -4.99 -11.07
CA HIS A 20 -18.33 -5.97 -10.00
C HIS A 20 -17.59 -5.37 -8.81
N ASP A 21 -17.90 -5.87 -7.62
CA ASP A 21 -17.23 -5.48 -6.38
C ASP A 21 -16.23 -6.58 -6.03
N ASN A 22 -15.26 -6.87 -6.90
CA ASN A 22 -14.28 -7.96 -6.72
C ASN A 22 -12.83 -7.43 -6.56
N GLY A 23 -12.71 -6.17 -6.15
CA GLY A 23 -11.43 -5.54 -5.85
C GLY A 23 -10.91 -5.91 -4.47
N GLU A 24 -9.60 -5.82 -4.28
CA GLU A 24 -8.93 -6.26 -3.07
C GLU A 24 -7.81 -5.30 -2.67
N ILE A 25 -7.56 -5.21 -1.37
CA ILE A 25 -6.36 -4.62 -0.80
C ILE A 25 -5.83 -5.52 0.30
N ALA A 26 -4.54 -5.78 0.29
CA ALA A 26 -3.85 -6.48 1.36
C ALA A 26 -2.56 -5.75 1.73
N ALA A 27 -2.20 -5.81 3.01
CA ALA A 27 -0.95 -5.26 3.49
C ALA A 27 -0.29 -6.21 4.48
N TRP A 28 1.04 -6.23 4.43
CA TRP A 28 1.89 -7.02 5.31
C TRP A 28 2.91 -6.11 6.00
N ILE A 29 3.25 -6.47 7.24
CA ILE A 29 4.32 -5.83 8.01
C ILE A 29 5.28 -6.93 8.43
N ASP A 30 6.53 -6.81 8.01
CA ASP A 30 7.57 -7.81 8.24
C ASP A 30 7.15 -9.22 7.79
N GLY A 31 6.49 -9.31 6.62
CA GLY A 31 5.99 -10.56 6.02
C GLY A 31 4.68 -11.09 6.64
N GLU A 32 4.24 -10.57 7.77
CA GLU A 32 3.01 -11.00 8.43
C GLU A 32 1.79 -10.25 7.89
N LEU A 33 0.71 -10.99 7.59
CA LEU A 33 -0.52 -10.40 7.07
C LEU A 33 -1.16 -9.51 8.14
N TYR A 34 -1.16 -8.20 7.87
CA TYR A 34 -1.75 -7.22 8.76
C TYR A 34 -3.23 -6.99 8.45
N MET A 35 -3.56 -6.90 7.16
CA MET A 35 -4.94 -6.76 6.71
C MET A 35 -5.12 -7.38 5.32
N HIS A 36 -6.30 -7.96 5.10
CA HIS A 36 -6.79 -8.31 3.77
C HIS A 36 -8.27 -7.98 3.73
N LEU A 37 -8.63 -7.02 2.89
CA LEU A 37 -10.00 -6.62 2.68
C LEU A 37 -10.37 -6.91 1.22
N THR A 38 -11.53 -7.54 1.04
CA THR A 38 -12.07 -7.92 -0.26
C THR A 38 -13.36 -7.15 -0.55
N ASP A 39 -13.88 -7.39 -1.74
CA ASP A 39 -15.18 -6.91 -2.19
C ASP A 39 -15.29 -5.39 -2.38
N PHE A 40 -14.20 -4.76 -2.84
CA PHE A 40 -14.15 -3.33 -3.12
C PHE A 40 -14.56 -2.99 -4.55
N ASN A 41 -15.25 -1.86 -4.70
CA ASN A 41 -15.43 -1.17 -5.98
C ASN A 41 -14.46 0.02 -6.07
N TRP A 42 -13.28 -0.19 -6.65
CA TRP A 42 -12.27 0.84 -6.89
C TRP A 42 -12.55 1.69 -8.14
N ARG A 43 -13.22 1.11 -9.14
CA ARG A 43 -13.47 1.72 -10.44
C ARG A 43 -14.77 1.23 -11.06
N THR A 44 -15.38 2.10 -11.85
CA THR A 44 -16.59 1.81 -12.63
C THR A 44 -16.32 1.51 -14.11
N THR A 45 -15.05 1.58 -14.53
CA THR A 45 -14.60 1.43 -15.92
C THR A 45 -13.28 0.66 -15.93
N ASN A 46 -13.12 -0.27 -16.88
CA ASN A 46 -11.90 -1.06 -17.00
C ASN A 46 -10.73 -0.25 -17.58
N GLU A 47 -11.00 0.89 -18.19
CA GLU A 47 -10.03 1.84 -18.74
C GLU A 47 -9.26 2.56 -17.62
N LEU A 48 -9.85 2.72 -16.42
CA LEU A 48 -9.17 3.31 -15.28
C LEU A 48 -8.15 2.30 -14.69
N LYS A 49 -6.86 2.65 -14.75
CA LYS A 49 -5.76 1.82 -14.24
C LYS A 49 -5.07 2.47 -13.03
N ILE A 50 -4.46 1.63 -12.19
CA ILE A 50 -3.52 2.08 -11.17
C ILE A 50 -2.29 2.64 -11.89
N LYS A 51 -1.91 3.88 -11.57
CA LYS A 51 -0.90 4.63 -12.35
C LYS A 51 0.26 5.19 -11.53
N ARG A 52 0.17 5.14 -10.20
CA ARG A 52 1.12 5.84 -9.33
C ARG A 52 1.15 5.22 -7.95
N ILE A 53 2.36 5.07 -7.42
CA ILE A 53 2.63 4.98 -5.98
C ILE A 53 3.17 6.32 -5.48
N SER A 54 2.95 6.63 -4.22
CA SER A 54 3.49 7.85 -3.61
C SER A 54 3.99 7.51 -2.23
N LEU A 55 5.28 7.78 -2.00
CA LEU A 55 5.89 7.69 -0.68
C LEU A 55 5.90 9.10 -0.12
N GLY A 56 5.31 9.26 1.06
CA GLY A 56 5.19 10.57 1.68
C GLY A 56 4.80 10.42 3.13
N ILE A 57 5.30 11.35 3.94
CA ILE A 57 4.87 11.53 5.30
C ILE A 57 4.10 12.84 5.39
N TYR A 58 2.91 12.79 6.00
CA TYR A 58 2.17 13.98 6.39
C TYR A 58 2.36 14.20 7.89
N ILE A 59 2.85 15.38 8.26
CA ILE A 59 3.06 15.77 9.66
C ILE A 59 2.18 16.99 9.92
N HIS A 60 1.29 16.87 10.90
CA HIS A 60 0.45 17.99 11.34
C HIS A 60 0.91 18.52 12.70
N ASN A 61 1.16 19.84 12.76
CA ASN A 61 1.41 20.60 13.99
C ASN A 61 2.38 19.92 15.00
N ASN A 62 3.51 19.40 14.53
CA ASN A 62 4.54 18.83 15.40
C ASN A 62 5.80 19.70 15.31
N PRO A 63 6.24 20.36 16.40
CA PRO A 63 7.39 21.26 16.39
C PRO A 63 8.75 20.52 16.41
N LYS A 64 8.76 19.19 16.49
CA LYS A 64 10.00 18.38 16.48
C LYS A 64 10.42 18.06 15.05
N ASP A 65 11.69 17.69 14.89
CA ASP A 65 12.15 17.06 13.66
C ASP A 65 11.46 15.71 13.48
N ASN A 66 10.89 15.51 12.30
CA ASN A 66 10.23 14.27 11.92
C ASN A 66 10.98 13.69 10.73
N ILE A 67 11.62 12.54 10.94
CA ILE A 67 12.43 11.88 9.94
C ILE A 67 11.81 10.52 9.66
N CYS A 68 11.56 10.26 8.39
CA CYS A 68 11.12 8.96 7.89
C CYS A 68 11.98 8.61 6.68
N TRP A 69 12.60 7.44 6.74
CA TRP A 69 13.44 6.91 5.67
C TRP A 69 12.67 5.83 4.93
N PHE A 70 12.83 5.80 3.61
CA PHE A 70 12.34 4.75 2.74
C PHE A 70 13.55 4.17 2.02
N ASP A 71 13.67 2.86 1.98
CA ASP A 71 14.72 2.15 1.28
C ASP A 71 14.15 0.85 0.66
N ASP A 72 14.89 0.23 -0.26
CA ASP A 72 14.53 -1.01 -0.96
C ASP A 72 13.11 -1.00 -1.58
N VAL A 73 12.74 0.13 -2.19
CA VAL A 73 11.43 0.32 -2.80
C VAL A 73 11.32 -0.48 -4.10
N ALA A 74 10.49 -1.53 -4.08
CA ALA A 74 10.13 -2.32 -5.26
C ALA A 74 8.67 -2.11 -5.66
N LEU A 75 8.39 -2.21 -6.97
CA LEU A 75 7.04 -2.19 -7.53
C LEU A 75 6.92 -3.30 -8.58
N SER A 76 5.86 -4.09 -8.49
CA SER A 76 5.60 -5.21 -9.40
C SER A 76 4.12 -5.32 -9.71
N THR A 77 3.80 -5.94 -10.85
CA THR A 77 2.43 -6.40 -11.18
C THR A 77 2.18 -7.83 -10.72
N GLY A 78 3.20 -8.51 -10.19
CA GLY A 78 3.11 -9.82 -9.55
C GLY A 78 3.49 -9.76 -8.08
N TYR A 79 3.41 -10.91 -7.41
CA TYR A 79 3.87 -11.03 -6.02
C TYR A 79 5.37 -10.76 -5.94
N ILE A 80 5.76 -9.86 -5.02
CA ILE A 80 7.17 -9.57 -4.71
C ILE A 80 7.63 -10.58 -3.66
N GLY A 81 6.85 -10.67 -2.56
CA GLY A 81 7.20 -11.45 -1.39
C GLY A 81 8.28 -10.78 -0.55
N PRO A 82 8.50 -11.27 0.68
CA PRO A 82 9.67 -10.91 1.47
C PRO A 82 10.97 -11.38 0.82
#